data_AF-M0NHZ1-F1
#
_entry.id   AF-M0NHZ1-F1
#
_cell.length_a   1.000
_cell.length_b   1.000
_cell.length_c   1.000
_cell.angle_alpha   90.00
_cell.angle_beta   90.00
_cell.angle_gamma   90.00
#
_symmetry.space_group_name_H-M   'P 1'
#
loop_
_entity.id
_entity.type
_entity.pdbx_description
1 polymer ?
#
loop_
_entity_poly.entity_id
_entity_poly.type
_entity_poly.pdbx_seq_one_letter_code
_entity_poly.pdbx_strand_id
1 'polypeptide(L)'
;METREYIDELLEWTQQPIENEELPDAADPVDEDESSPKGGTVVMEKVTCGDETCKCMKKGEKHGPYKYLYYRKADGTLTSEYIDNR
;
A
#
# COMPACT_ATOMS: atom_id res chain seq x y z
N MET A 1 -22.14 17.06 -17.45
CA MET A 1 -21.09 16.05 -17.28
C MET A 1 -21.60 14.78 -17.93
N GLU A 2 -21.00 14.40 -19.06
CA GLU A 2 -21.31 13.13 -19.71
C GLU A 2 -20.76 12.02 -18.81
N THR A 3 -21.53 10.95 -18.59
CA THR A 3 -21.15 9.86 -17.66
C THR A 3 -19.75 9.29 -17.93
N ARG A 4 -19.29 9.34 -19.18
CA ARG A 4 -17.94 8.94 -19.60
C ARG A 4 -16.84 9.84 -19.04
N GLU A 5 -17.02 11.15 -19.10
CA GLU A 5 -16.05 12.14 -18.61
C GLU A 5 -15.80 11.95 -17.10
N TYR A 6 -16.87 11.71 -16.34
CA TYR A 6 -16.77 11.41 -14.92
C TYR A 6 -16.07 10.06 -14.63
N ILE A 7 -16.30 9.04 -15.45
CA ILE A 7 -15.61 7.75 -15.33
C ILE A 7 -14.11 7.91 -15.64
N ASP A 8 -13.78 8.68 -16.68
CA ASP A 8 -12.38 8.92 -17.08
C ASP A 8 -11.62 9.69 -15.99
N GLU A 9 -12.23 10.71 -15.37
CA GLU A 9 -11.66 11.43 -14.23
C GLU A 9 -11.39 10.50 -13.03
N LEU A 10 -12.31 9.59 -12.71
CA LEU A 10 -12.12 8.61 -11.64
C LEU A 10 -10.99 7.63 -11.96
N LEU A 11 -10.90 7.15 -13.20
CA LEU A 11 -9.85 6.25 -13.64
C LEU A 11 -8.48 6.94 -13.57
N GLU A 12 -8.38 8.18 -14.04
CA GLU A 12 -7.12 8.96 -13.99
C GLU A 12 -6.68 9.16 -12.53
N TRP A 13 -7.60 9.56 -11.66
CA TRP A 13 -7.31 9.77 -10.24
C TRP A 13 -6.85 8.49 -9.52
N THR A 14 -7.47 7.33 -9.80
CA THR A 14 -7.04 6.04 -9.19
C THR A 14 -5.69 5.52 -9.68
N GLN A 15 -5.25 5.96 -10.86
CA GLN A 15 -3.99 5.53 -11.48
C GLN A 15 -2.80 6.46 -11.15
N GLN A 16 -3.03 7.54 -10.42
CA GLN A 16 -1.95 8.42 -10.00
C GLN A 16 -0.92 7.65 -9.16
N PRO A 17 0.39 7.92 -9.35
CA PRO A 17 1.42 7.39 -8.48
C PRO A 17 1.10 7.68 -7.01
N ILE A 18 1.46 6.74 -6.14
CA ILE A 18 1.42 6.99 -4.69
C ILE A 18 2.75 7.58 -4.31
N GLU A 19 2.71 8.81 -3.80
CA GLU A 19 3.91 9.52 -3.36
C GLU A 19 4.41 8.94 -2.04
N ASN A 20 5.71 9.09 -1.77
CA ASN A 20 6.33 8.55 -0.54
C ASN A 20 5.71 9.13 0.73
N GLU A 21 5.26 10.38 0.69
CA GLU A 21 4.62 11.07 1.81
C GLU A 21 3.24 10.52 2.16
N GLU A 22 2.64 9.73 1.27
CA GLU A 22 1.34 9.09 1.50
C GLU A 22 1.46 7.69 2.08
N LEU A 23 2.65 7.10 1.98
CA LEU A 23 2.95 5.81 2.59
C LEU A 23 3.15 5.97 4.09
N PRO A 24 2.86 4.92 4.89
CA PRO A 24 3.22 4.94 6.31
C PRO A 24 4.73 5.09 6.52
N ASP A 25 5.15 5.78 7.58
CA ASP A 25 6.57 5.99 7.91
C ASP A 25 7.43 4.71 7.99
N ALA A 26 6.79 3.56 8.21
CA ALA A 26 7.46 2.26 8.33
C ALA A 26 7.52 1.48 7.01
N ALA A 27 6.99 2.04 5.93
CA ALA A 27 7.00 1.46 4.60
C ALA A 27 8.29 1.84 3.86
N ASP A 28 8.96 0.83 3.32
CA ASP A 28 10.12 0.98 2.46
C ASP A 28 9.69 0.62 1.02
N PRO A 29 9.58 1.57 0.09
CA PRO A 29 9.22 1.29 -1.29
C PRO A 29 10.15 0.27 -1.92
N VAL A 30 9.59 -0.71 -2.64
CA VAL A 30 10.39 -1.62 -3.48
C VAL A 30 10.57 -0.94 -4.84
N ASP A 31 11.77 -1.02 -5.42
CA ASP A 31 12.11 -0.40 -6.71
C ASP A 31 11.03 -0.62 -7.80
N GLU A 32 10.87 0.38 -8.66
CA GLU A 32 9.76 0.56 -9.63
C GLU A 32 9.51 -0.64 -10.57
N ASP A 33 10.49 -1.53 -10.77
CA ASP A 33 10.36 -2.73 -11.61
C ASP A 33 9.36 -3.77 -11.04
N GLU A 34 9.00 -3.66 -9.75
CA GLU A 34 7.93 -4.45 -9.13
C GLU A 34 6.60 -3.67 -9.04
N SER A 35 6.39 -2.67 -9.90
CA SER A 35 5.07 -2.05 -10.06
C SER A 35 4.04 -3.13 -10.39
N SER A 36 3.02 -3.24 -9.54
CA SER A 36 2.01 -4.29 -9.67
C SER A 36 1.26 -4.12 -11.00
N PRO A 37 1.05 -5.19 -11.79
CA PRO A 37 0.23 -5.12 -13.01
C PRO A 37 -1.22 -4.70 -12.73
N LYS A 38 -1.63 -4.63 -11.46
CA LYS A 38 -2.95 -4.14 -11.02
C LYS A 38 -2.99 -2.62 -10.75
N GLY A 39 -1.87 -1.90 -10.94
CA GLY A 39 -1.71 -0.52 -10.47
C GLY A 39 -1.43 -0.47 -8.97
N GLY A 40 -0.68 0.55 -8.54
CA GLY A 40 -0.29 0.77 -7.15
C GLY A 40 1.21 0.61 -6.87
N THR A 41 1.60 0.91 -5.63
CA THR A 41 3.00 0.94 -5.17
C THR A 41 3.27 -0.24 -4.25
N VAL A 42 4.30 -1.02 -4.55
CA VAL A 42 4.73 -2.14 -3.71
C VAL A 42 5.72 -1.65 -2.66
N VAL A 43 5.48 -2.00 -1.40
CA VAL A 43 6.33 -1.61 -0.27
C VAL A 43 6.64 -2.81 0.62
N MET A 44 7.72 -2.70 1.38
CA MET A 44 8.13 -3.64 2.41
C MET A 44 7.90 -3.02 3.79
N GLU A 45 7.13 -3.70 4.64
CA GLU A 45 6.76 -3.21 5.96
C GLU A 45 7.05 -4.20 7.08
N LYS A 46 7.50 -3.68 8.23
CA LYS A 46 7.50 -4.44 9.48
C LYS A 46 6.23 -4.17 10.30
N VAL A 47 5.53 -5.22 10.71
CA VAL A 47 4.21 -5.15 11.38
C VAL A 47 4.23 -5.75 12.78
N THR A 48 3.19 -5.44 13.57
CA THR A 48 2.94 -6.09 14.87
C THR A 48 1.96 -7.26 14.69
N CYS A 49 2.04 -8.29 15.54
CA CYS A 49 1.24 -9.51 15.39
C CYS A 49 -0.08 -9.52 16.19
N GLY A 50 -0.38 -8.46 16.94
CA GLY A 50 -1.61 -8.37 17.75
C GLY A 50 -1.61 -9.18 19.05
N ASP A 51 -0.65 -10.09 19.26
CA ASP A 51 -0.46 -10.77 20.54
C ASP A 51 0.21 -9.81 21.53
N GLU A 52 -0.56 -9.31 22.51
CA GLU A 52 -0.10 -8.37 23.55
C GLU A 52 1.11 -8.87 24.35
N THR A 53 1.33 -10.19 24.42
CA THR A 53 2.48 -10.79 25.10
C THR A 53 3.74 -10.78 24.24
N CYS A 54 3.59 -10.63 22.92
CA CYS A 54 4.71 -10.58 21.98
C CYS A 54 5.54 -9.31 22.18
N LYS A 55 6.87 -9.46 22.02
CA LYS A 55 7.82 -8.35 22.14
C LYS A 55 7.56 -7.25 21.10
N CYS A 56 7.01 -7.61 19.94
CA CYS A 56 6.70 -6.66 18.85
C CYS A 56 5.59 -5.66 19.20
N MET A 57 4.71 -5.98 20.17
CA MET A 57 3.64 -5.08 20.63
C MET A 57 4.15 -4.00 21.61
N LYS A 58 5.41 -4.09 22.03
CA LYS A 58 6.06 -3.11 22.92
C LYS A 58 7.11 -2.33 22.14
N LYS A 59 8.33 -2.22 22.67
CA LYS A 59 9.50 -1.62 22.01
C LYS A 59 10.42 -2.68 21.37
N GLY A 60 9.92 -3.91 21.19
CA GLY A 60 10.67 -4.97 20.55
C GLY A 60 10.65 -4.85 19.02
N GLU A 61 11.42 -5.72 18.36
CA GLU A 61 11.45 -5.79 16.91
C GLU A 61 10.08 -6.22 16.34
N LYS A 62 9.63 -5.49 15.32
CA LYS A 62 8.42 -5.79 14.54
C LYS A 62 8.68 -6.95 13.57
N HIS A 63 7.65 -7.72 13.23
CA HIS A 63 7.72 -8.85 12.31
C HIS A 63 7.81 -8.41 10.86
N GLY A 64 8.43 -9.21 10.00
CA GLY A 64 8.64 -8.91 8.59
C GLY A 64 10.13 -8.70 8.26
N PRO A 65 10.46 -7.98 7.17
CA PRO A 65 9.54 -7.21 6.33
C PRO A 65 8.61 -8.09 5.48
N TYR A 66 7.37 -7.64 5.32
CA TYR A 66 6.35 -8.23 4.47
C TYR A 66 6.03 -7.30 3.30
N LYS A 67 5.70 -7.88 2.16
CA LYS A 67 5.38 -7.12 0.96
C LYS A 67 3.89 -6.75 0.94
N TYR A 68 3.61 -5.48 0.69
CA TYR A 68 2.26 -4.94 0.56
C TYR A 68 2.12 -4.17 -0.75
N LEU A 69 0.95 -4.27 -1.37
CA LEU A 69 0.55 -3.43 -2.49
C LEU A 69 -0.37 -2.31 -1.96
N TYR A 70 0.08 -1.07 -2.05
CA TYR A 70 -0.73 0.11 -1.79
C TYR A 70 -1.43 0.57 -3.06
N TYR A 71 -2.71 0.89 -2.96
CA TYR A 71 -3.51 1.40 -4.07
C TYR A 71 -4.65 2.28 -3.57
N ARG A 72 -5.21 3.10 -4.46
CA ARG A 72 -6.39 3.90 -4.17
C ARG A 72 -7.66 3.19 -4.61
N LYS A 73 -8.65 3.11 -3.71
CA LYS A 73 -10.00 2.68 -4.06
C LYS A 73 -10.70 3.79 -4.85
N ALA A 74 -11.77 3.44 -5.56
CA ALA A 74 -12.57 4.39 -6.34
C ALA A 74 -13.13 5.59 -5.55
N ASP A 75 -13.14 5.51 -4.21
CA ASP A 75 -13.70 6.54 -3.34
C ASP A 75 -12.71 7.58 -2.82
N GLY A 76 -11.41 7.48 -3.15
CA GLY A 76 -10.40 8.34 -2.50
C GLY A 76 -9.39 7.59 -1.65
N THR A 77 -9.80 6.45 -1.11
CA THR A 77 -9.14 5.89 0.06
C THR A 77 -7.90 5.10 -0.33
N LEU A 78 -6.75 5.50 0.23
CA LEU A 78 -5.54 4.69 0.20
C LEU A 78 -5.74 3.44 1.06
N THR A 79 -5.47 2.27 0.48
CA THR A 79 -5.56 0.97 1.15
C THR A 79 -4.35 0.14 0.77
N SER A 80 -4.09 -0.92 1.54
CA SER A 80 -3.07 -1.90 1.21
C SER A 80 -3.57 -3.33 1.27
N GLU A 81 -2.92 -4.20 0.50
CA GLU A 81 -3.12 -5.64 0.52
C GLU A 81 -1.78 -6.35 0.72
N TYR A 82 -1.75 -7.33 1.62
CA TYR A 82 -0.58 -8.20 1.75
C TYR A 82 -0.44 -9.05 0.48
N ILE A 83 0.75 -9.01 -0.11
CA ILE A 83 1.10 -9.82 -1.26
C ILE A 83 2.17 -10.84 -0.86
N ASP A 84 1.76 -12.10 -0.76
CA ASP A 84 2.65 -13.21 -0.41
C ASP A 84 3.69 -13.41 -1.52
N ASN A 85 4.93 -13.72 -1.16
CA ASN A 85 6.06 -13.90 -2.09
C ASN A 85 6.03 -15.31 -2.69
N ARG A 86 4.97 -15.65 -3.43
CA ARG A 86 4.81 -16.99 -4.01
C ARG A 86 5.66 -17.23 -5.25
#